data_AF-V9LJU3-F1
#
_entry.id   AF-V9LJU3-F1
#
_cell.length_a   1.000
_cell.length_b   1.000
_cell.length_c   1.000
_cell.angle_alpha   90.00
_cell.angle_beta   90.00
_cell.angle_gamma   90.00
#
_symmetry.space_group_name_H-M   'P 1'
#
loop_
_entity.id
_entity.type
_entity.pdbx_description
1 polymer ?
#
loop_
_entity_poly.entity_id
_entity_poly.type
_entity_poly.pdbx_seq_one_letter_code
_entity_poly.pdbx_strand_id
1 'polypeptide(L)'
;AAVARRVGRRCSAPDRAALVWLCYDAIVHFTLEGPFVCMSLFGTVAQYDNILAVLWKEYGNADARWLYSDPTIVSLEILTVVLCGFLALILIYAIVKDKYYRHFVQITLCVCELYGGWVTFCPDWVLGGPHLQT
;
A
#
# COMPACT_ATOMS: atom_id res chain seq x y z
N ALA A 1 -9.42 -24.56 -2.66
CA ALA A 1 -10.90 -24.73 -2.69
C ALA A 1 -11.54 -25.07 -1.33
N ALA A 2 -10.93 -25.91 -0.47
CA ALA A 2 -11.54 -26.33 0.81
C ALA A 2 -11.48 -25.29 1.95
N VAL A 3 -10.42 -24.46 2.01
CA VAL A 3 -10.28 -23.40 3.03
C VAL A 3 -11.33 -22.30 2.83
N ALA A 4 -11.54 -21.85 1.59
CA ALA A 4 -12.55 -20.87 1.24
C ALA A 4 -13.99 -21.32 1.58
N ARG A 5 -14.31 -22.62 1.43
CA ARG A 5 -15.65 -23.15 1.75
C ARG A 5 -15.92 -23.30 3.25
N ARG A 6 -14.91 -23.51 4.10
CA ARG A 6 -15.08 -23.51 5.57
C ARG A 6 -15.20 -22.09 6.13
N VAL A 7 -14.51 -21.11 5.55
CA VAL A 7 -14.59 -19.69 5.94
C VAL A 7 -15.89 -19.04 5.42
N GLY A 8 -16.34 -19.40 4.22
CA GLY A 8 -17.53 -18.83 3.58
C GLY A 8 -18.86 -19.05 4.30
N ARG A 9 -18.93 -19.99 5.27
CA ARG A 9 -20.11 -20.19 6.12
C ARG A 9 -20.20 -19.25 7.33
N ARG A 10 -19.13 -18.48 7.65
CA ARG A 10 -19.08 -17.56 8.81
C ARG A 10 -18.87 -16.08 8.48
N CYS A 11 -18.24 -15.74 7.34
CA CYS A 11 -17.98 -14.34 7.00
C CYS A 11 -19.18 -13.69 6.29
N SER A 12 -19.59 -12.52 6.77
CA SER A 12 -20.63 -11.71 6.13
C SER A 12 -20.19 -11.22 4.74
N ALA A 13 -21.13 -10.72 3.92
CA ALA A 13 -20.75 -10.14 2.61
C ALA A 13 -19.74 -8.98 2.72
N PRO A 14 -19.87 -8.05 3.69
CA PRO A 14 -18.86 -7.04 3.97
C PRO A 14 -17.50 -7.63 4.33
N ASP A 15 -17.45 -8.67 5.17
CA ASP A 15 -16.17 -9.31 5.54
C ASP A 15 -15.47 -9.92 4.33
N ARG A 16 -16.23 -10.49 3.38
CA ARG A 16 -15.65 -11.02 2.15
C ARG A 16 -15.08 -9.93 1.25
N ALA A 17 -15.78 -8.80 1.12
CA ALA A 17 -15.27 -7.65 0.38
C ALA A 17 -14.01 -7.08 1.03
N ALA A 18 -14.02 -6.92 2.37
CA ALA A 18 -12.87 -6.47 3.12
C ALA A 18 -11.67 -7.42 2.96
N LEU A 19 -11.88 -8.74 3.01
CA LEU A 19 -10.80 -9.72 2.78
C LEU A 19 -10.20 -9.62 1.37
N VAL A 20 -11.02 -9.39 0.34
CA VAL A 20 -10.51 -9.19 -1.03
C VAL A 20 -9.67 -7.93 -1.10
N TRP A 21 -10.16 -6.83 -0.53
CA TRP A 21 -9.42 -5.57 -0.46
C TRP A 21 -8.09 -5.74 0.30
N LEU A 22 -8.10 -6.35 1.49
CA LEU A 22 -6.88 -6.59 2.29
C LEU A 22 -5.86 -7.49 1.62
N CYS A 23 -6.31 -8.50 0.87
CA CYS A 23 -5.40 -9.33 0.10
C CYS A 23 -4.72 -8.52 -1.01
N TYR A 24 -5.48 -7.66 -1.69
CA TYR A 24 -4.94 -6.77 -2.71
C TYR A 24 -3.96 -5.76 -2.10
N ASP A 25 -4.37 -5.13 -1.00
CA ASP A 25 -3.59 -4.18 -0.18
C ASP A 25 -2.22 -4.77 0.22
N ALA A 26 -2.22 -5.95 0.83
CA ALA A 26 -0.98 -6.65 1.19
C ALA A 26 -0.10 -6.98 -0.04
N ILE A 27 -0.71 -7.37 -1.17
CA ILE A 27 0.05 -7.62 -2.40
C ILE A 27 0.71 -6.32 -2.88
N VAL A 28 0.01 -5.19 -2.89
CA VAL A 28 0.55 -3.90 -3.32
C VAL A 28 1.72 -3.48 -2.44
N HIS A 29 1.55 -3.48 -1.11
CA HIS A 29 2.60 -3.13 -0.16
C HIS A 29 3.87 -3.99 -0.37
N PHE A 30 3.74 -5.31 -0.48
CA PHE A 30 4.92 -6.18 -0.56
C PHE A 30 5.51 -6.33 -1.96
N THR A 31 4.72 -6.21 -3.02
CA THR A 31 5.18 -6.51 -4.39
C THR A 31 5.40 -5.28 -5.26
N LEU A 32 4.79 -4.14 -4.92
CA LEU A 32 4.96 -2.88 -5.64
C LEU A 32 5.73 -1.85 -4.82
N GLU A 33 5.21 -1.50 -3.63
CA GLU A 33 5.80 -0.47 -2.76
C GLU A 33 7.11 -0.94 -2.12
N GLY A 34 7.18 -2.20 -1.67
CA GLY A 34 8.41 -2.76 -1.11
C GLY A 34 9.61 -2.68 -2.06
N PRO A 35 9.47 -3.13 -3.33
CA PRO A 35 10.50 -2.95 -4.34
C PRO A 35 10.81 -1.49 -4.67
N PHE A 36 9.81 -0.60 -4.67
CA PHE A 36 10.03 0.85 -4.80
C PHE A 36 10.95 1.36 -3.69
N VAL A 37 10.62 1.09 -2.43
CA VAL A 37 11.44 1.46 -1.26
C VAL A 37 12.86 0.92 -1.39
N CYS A 38 13.02 -0.35 -1.76
CA CYS A 38 14.35 -0.94 -1.97
C CYS A 38 15.15 -0.19 -3.05
N MET A 39 14.54 0.10 -4.21
CA MET A 39 15.22 0.84 -5.28
C MET A 39 15.58 2.27 -4.84
N SER A 40 14.68 2.94 -4.11
CA SER A 40 14.87 4.31 -3.63
C SER A 40 15.86 4.45 -2.47
N LEU A 41 16.09 3.39 -1.69
CA LEU A 41 17.09 3.38 -0.62
C LEU A 41 18.51 3.12 -1.13
N PHE A 42 18.65 2.39 -2.23
CA PHE A 42 19.94 2.01 -2.81
C PHE A 42 20.28 2.74 -4.12
N GLY A 43 19.46 3.72 -4.51
CA GLY A 43 19.60 4.47 -5.75
C GLY A 43 18.33 5.27 -6.04
N THR A 44 17.95 5.34 -7.30
CA THR A 44 16.65 5.87 -7.73
C THR A 44 15.98 4.90 -8.69
N VAL A 45 14.64 4.94 -8.80
CA VAL A 45 13.88 4.10 -9.74
C VAL A 45 14.39 4.25 -11.18
N ALA A 46 14.87 5.44 -11.56
CA ALA A 46 15.42 5.71 -12.88
C ALA A 46 16.61 4.80 -13.24
N GLN A 47 17.40 4.36 -12.26
CA GLN A 47 18.64 3.61 -12.44
C GLN A 47 18.43 2.10 -12.65
N TYR A 48 17.19 1.61 -12.50
CA TYR A 48 16.87 0.19 -12.63
C TYR A 48 16.07 -0.10 -13.90
N ASP A 49 16.32 -1.25 -14.54
CA ASP A 49 15.64 -1.67 -15.78
C ASP A 49 14.86 -2.99 -15.62
N ASN A 50 14.50 -3.35 -14.40
CA ASN A 50 13.65 -4.51 -14.13
C ASN A 50 12.16 -4.20 -14.36
N ILE A 51 11.31 -5.24 -14.42
CA ILE A 51 9.88 -5.09 -14.74
C ILE A 51 9.13 -4.15 -13.76
N LEU A 52 9.51 -4.15 -12.49
CA LEU A 52 8.91 -3.29 -11.47
C LEU A 52 9.38 -1.84 -11.63
N ALA A 53 10.65 -1.64 -11.97
CA ALA A 53 11.20 -0.33 -12.29
C ALA A 53 10.51 0.27 -13.53
N VAL A 54 10.21 -0.53 -14.56
CA VAL A 54 9.45 -0.05 -15.73
C VAL A 54 8.05 0.44 -15.31
N LEU A 55 7.36 -0.32 -14.45
CA LEU A 55 6.06 0.10 -13.93
C LEU A 55 6.14 1.42 -13.14
N TRP A 56 7.14 1.55 -12.27
CA TRP A 56 7.35 2.76 -11.48
C TRP A 56 7.87 3.94 -12.30
N LYS A 57 8.59 3.70 -13.41
CA LYS A 57 8.94 4.75 -14.39
C LYS A 57 7.69 5.28 -15.08
N GLU A 58 6.75 4.41 -15.45
CA GLU A 58 5.47 4.83 -16.02
C GLU A 58 4.65 5.63 -15.00
N TYR A 59 4.60 5.18 -13.74
CA TYR A 59 3.98 5.94 -12.67
C TYR A 59 4.69 7.29 -12.44
N GLY A 60 6.02 7.31 -12.50
CA GLY A 60 6.85 8.50 -12.37
C GLY A 60 6.71 9.51 -13.52
N ASN A 61 6.18 9.11 -14.67
CA ASN A 61 5.80 10.05 -15.73
C ASN A 61 4.63 10.93 -15.30
N ALA A 62 3.69 10.39 -14.50
CA ALA A 62 2.59 11.15 -13.94
C ALA A 62 3.04 12.04 -12.77
N ASP A 63 3.96 11.54 -11.93
CA ASP A 63 4.52 12.29 -10.79
C ASP A 63 6.02 11.99 -10.62
N ALA A 64 6.85 12.97 -10.99
CA ALA A 64 8.31 12.81 -11.03
C ALA A 64 8.94 12.48 -9.66
N ARG A 65 8.25 12.74 -8.55
CA ARG A 65 8.74 12.46 -7.19
C ARG A 65 8.99 10.96 -6.96
N TRP A 66 8.21 10.10 -7.64
CA TRP A 66 8.37 8.65 -7.58
C TRP A 66 9.59 8.17 -8.39
N LEU A 67 9.99 8.91 -9.42
CA LEU A 67 11.16 8.57 -10.21
C LEU A 67 12.47 8.91 -9.48
N TYR A 68 12.50 10.07 -8.82
CA TYR A 68 13.69 10.62 -8.16
C TYR A 68 13.72 10.40 -6.64
N SER A 69 12.84 9.55 -6.12
CA SER A 69 12.87 9.11 -4.72
C SER A 69 12.75 10.27 -3.73
N ASP A 70 11.67 11.05 -3.86
CA ASP A 70 11.38 12.15 -2.93
C ASP A 70 11.39 11.63 -1.46
N PRO A 71 12.17 12.26 -0.56
CA PRO A 71 12.32 11.78 0.81
C PRO A 71 11.00 11.66 1.58
N THR A 72 10.00 12.49 1.28
CA THR A 72 8.71 12.43 1.96
C THR A 72 7.94 11.19 1.54
N ILE A 73 7.89 10.93 0.22
CA ILE A 73 7.24 9.73 -0.34
C ILE A 73 7.97 8.48 0.16
N VAL A 74 9.30 8.41 0.01
CA VAL A 74 10.08 7.24 0.44
C VAL A 74 9.90 6.96 1.94
N SER A 75 9.90 8.01 2.79
CA SER A 75 9.68 7.84 4.23
C SER A 75 8.29 7.30 4.55
N LEU A 76 7.26 7.74 3.83
CA LEU A 76 5.90 7.24 3.98
C LEU A 76 5.78 5.79 3.50
N GLU A 77 6.37 5.46 2.36
CA GLU A 77 6.33 4.10 1.80
C GLU A 77 7.07 3.08 2.67
N ILE A 78 8.16 3.47 3.35
CA ILE A 78 8.78 2.60 4.37
C ILE A 78 7.77 2.27 5.48
N LEU A 79 6.99 3.26 5.92
CA LEU A 79 5.97 3.07 6.95
C LEU A 79 4.82 2.19 6.43
N THR A 80 4.30 2.42 5.22
CA THR A 80 3.19 1.62 4.67
C THR A 80 3.60 0.17 4.46
N VAL A 81 4.76 -0.08 3.86
CA VAL A 81 5.25 -1.45 3.61
C VAL A 81 5.43 -2.24 4.91
N VAL A 82 6.01 -1.62 5.94
CA VAL A 82 6.35 -2.31 7.21
C VAL A 82 5.19 -2.32 8.21
N LEU A 83 4.41 -1.25 8.30
CA LEU A 83 3.30 -1.16 9.25
C LEU A 83 1.99 -1.63 8.60
N CYS A 84 1.56 -0.99 7.52
CA CYS A 84 0.28 -1.30 6.87
C CYS A 84 0.27 -2.70 6.27
N GLY A 85 1.32 -3.09 5.54
CA GLY A 85 1.44 -4.42 4.96
C GLY A 85 1.30 -5.54 6.01
N PHE A 86 1.93 -5.39 7.18
CA PHE A 86 1.80 -6.37 8.27
C PHE A 86 0.45 -6.27 8.98
N LEU A 87 -0.09 -5.07 9.20
CA LEU A 87 -1.43 -4.87 9.77
C LEU A 87 -2.51 -5.49 8.86
N ALA A 88 -2.38 -5.42 7.54
CA ALA A 88 -3.27 -6.06 6.58
C ALA A 88 -3.28 -7.59 6.77
N LEU A 89 -2.10 -8.22 6.89
CA LEU A 89 -1.99 -9.66 7.17
C LEU A 89 -2.60 -10.03 8.53
N ILE A 90 -2.33 -9.24 9.58
CA ILE A 90 -2.90 -9.43 10.92
C ILE A 90 -4.42 -9.32 10.86
N LEU A 91 -4.95 -8.38 10.09
CA LEU A 91 -6.38 -8.15 9.97
C LEU A 91 -7.07 -9.27 9.18
N ILE A 92 -6.47 -9.76 8.10
CA ILE A 92 -6.95 -10.94 7.38
C ILE A 92 -7.07 -12.12 8.36
N TYR A 93 -6.03 -12.37 9.16
CA TYR A 93 -6.07 -13.40 10.19
C TYR A 93 -7.18 -13.14 11.22
N ALA A 94 -7.32 -11.91 11.70
CA ALA A 94 -8.31 -11.52 12.70
C ALA A 94 -9.74 -11.69 12.21
N ILE A 95 -10.03 -11.37 10.94
CA ILE A 95 -11.35 -11.58 10.32
C ILE A 95 -11.62 -13.08 10.15
N VAL A 96 -10.67 -13.84 9.59
CA VAL A 96 -10.83 -15.28 9.35
C VAL A 96 -11.02 -16.08 10.64
N LYS A 97 -10.37 -15.65 11.73
CA LYS A 97 -10.45 -16.29 13.05
C LYS A 97 -11.45 -15.64 14.00
N ASP A 98 -12.22 -14.66 13.52
CA ASP A 98 -13.23 -13.93 14.27
C ASP A 98 -12.71 -13.41 15.63
N LYS A 99 -11.61 -12.66 15.59
CA LYS A 99 -10.95 -12.11 16.78
C LYS A 99 -11.58 -10.78 17.19
N TYR A 100 -11.71 -10.57 18.50
CA TYR A 100 -12.32 -9.35 19.07
C TYR A 100 -11.61 -8.05 18.66
N TYR A 101 -10.29 -8.10 18.44
CA TYR A 101 -9.49 -6.94 18.07
C TYR A 101 -9.55 -6.59 16.57
N ARG A 102 -10.29 -7.34 15.74
CA ARG A 102 -10.34 -7.11 14.27
C ARG A 102 -10.73 -5.68 13.90
N HIS A 103 -11.70 -5.08 14.58
CA HIS A 103 -12.19 -3.74 14.26
C HIS A 103 -11.19 -2.65 14.66
N PHE A 104 -10.45 -2.85 15.75
CA PHE A 104 -9.39 -1.93 16.15
C PHE A 104 -8.26 -1.91 15.11
N VAL A 105 -7.82 -3.09 14.67
CA VAL A 105 -6.77 -3.22 13.63
C VAL A 105 -7.27 -2.63 12.30
N GLN A 106 -8.54 -2.86 11.94
CA GLN A 106 -9.15 -2.29 10.73
C GLN A 106 -9.17 -0.77 10.74
N ILE A 107 -9.62 -0.14 11.83
CA ILE A 107 -9.62 1.32 11.94
C ILE A 107 -8.19 1.85 11.87
N THR A 108 -7.25 1.21 12.57
CA THR A 108 -5.84 1.61 12.57
C THR A 108 -5.25 1.57 11.15
N LEU A 109 -5.42 0.45 10.43
CA LEU A 109 -4.97 0.32 9.05
C LEU A 109 -5.60 1.38 8.14
N CYS A 110 -6.92 1.54 8.16
CA CYS A 110 -7.60 2.51 7.31
C CYS A 110 -7.18 3.97 7.59
N VAL A 111 -6.88 4.31 8.85
CA VAL A 111 -6.37 5.65 9.19
C VAL A 111 -4.95 5.83 8.65
N CYS A 112 -4.09 4.81 8.75
CA CYS A 112 -2.76 4.85 8.17
C CYS A 112 -2.81 5.03 6.64
N GLU A 113 -3.64 4.26 5.94
CA GLU A 113 -3.82 4.39 4.48
C GLU A 113 -4.32 5.78 4.07
N LEU A 114 -5.35 6.29 4.77
CA LEU A 114 -5.92 7.60 4.47
C LEU A 114 -4.91 8.73 4.73
N TYR A 115 -4.15 8.63 5.82
CA TYR A 115 -3.12 9.60 6.15
C TYR A 115 -1.93 9.53 5.18
N GLY A 116 -1.51 8.33 4.78
CA GLY A 116 -0.47 8.14 3.78
C GLY A 116 -0.84 8.81 2.46
N GLY A 117 -2.05 8.53 1.95
CA GLY A 117 -2.56 9.22 0.76
C GLY A 117 -2.62 10.74 0.91
N TRP A 118 -3.04 11.23 2.08
CA TRP A 118 -3.05 12.68 2.33
C TRP A 118 -1.65 13.29 2.26
N VAL A 119 -0.64 12.67 2.87
CA VAL A 119 0.75 13.17 2.85
C VAL A 119 1.38 13.04 1.47
N THR A 120 0.99 12.06 0.66
CA THR A 120 1.48 11.93 -0.72
C THR A 120 0.95 13.03 -1.64
N PHE A 121 -0.35 13.35 -1.55
CA PHE A 121 -1.01 14.25 -2.50
C PHE A 121 -1.17 15.70 -2.03
N CYS A 122 -1.48 15.93 -0.74
CA CYS A 122 -1.79 17.27 -0.25
C CYS A 122 -0.62 18.26 -0.37
N PRO A 123 0.64 17.89 -0.04
CA PRO A 123 1.77 18.81 -0.21
C PRO A 123 1.95 19.27 -1.66
N ASP A 124 1.82 18.36 -2.62
CA ASP A 124 1.95 18.68 -4.04
C ASP A 124 0.81 19.57 -4.54
N TRP A 125 -0.42 19.28 -4.08
CA TRP A 125 -1.58 20.13 -4.36
C TRP A 125 -1.40 21.56 -3.82
N VAL A 126 -0.89 21.70 -2.58
CA VAL A 126 -0.60 23.01 -1.98
C VAL A 126 0.48 23.78 -2.76
N LEU A 127 1.43 23.07 -3.37
CA LEU A 127 2.47 23.65 -4.23
C LEU A 127 1.99 23.96 -5.65
N GLY A 128 0.75 23.62 -6.01
CA GLY A 128 0.18 23.84 -7.35
C GLY A 128 0.56 22.76 -8.37
N GLY A 129 0.96 21.57 -7.93
CA GLY A 129 1.24 20.41 -8.78
C GLY A 129 2.48 20.52 -9.69
N PRO A 130 3.63 21.05 -9.24
CA PRO A 130 4.79 21.25 -10.11
C PRO A 130 5.42 19.94 -10.62
N HIS A 131 5.13 18.81 -9.97
CA HIS A 131 5.67 17.50 -10.34
C HIS A 131 4.73 16.68 -11.23
N LEU A 132 3.49 17.16 -11.40
CA LEU A 132 2.48 16.49 -12.22
C LEU A 132 2.63 16.89 -13.69
N GLN A 133 2.70 15.90 -14.57
CA GLN A 133 2.57 16.14 -16.01
C GLN A 133 1.09 16.08 -16.40
N THR A 134 0.50 17.25 -16.67
CA THR A 134 -0.89 17.41 -17.15
C THR A 134 -0.95 17.78 -18.62
#